data_AF-A0A2E0PF88-F1
#
_entry.id   AF-A0A2E0PF88-F1
#
_cell.length_a   1.000
_cell.length_b   1.000
_cell.length_c   1.000
_cell.angle_alpha   90.00
_cell.angle_beta   90.00
_cell.angle_gamma   90.00
#
_symmetry.space_group_name_H-M   'P 1'
#
loop_
_entity.id
_entity.type
_entity.pdbx_description
1 polymer ?
#
loop_
_entity_poly.entity_id
_entity_poly.type
_entity_poly.pdbx_seq_one_letter_code
_entity_poly.pdbx_strand_id
1 'polypeptide(L)'
;MVQGFKRAAFSNEAGVGSAAIAHSAAKTKEPVREGIVALLEPFIDTIIVCTMTGLVIVITGHYAGGSSAEVAEPFAAVNNGAGLTSTVFASEISWFPHVLSAAVVLFAFSTMISWSYYGERCWAWLFGDGSSMVYRVLFLIMVFLGSIITSTNVLDFGDLMILGMAFPNVLGLYFLSGDVKKDLDAYMKKLKNGDFDSEKIT
;
A
#
# COMPACT_ATOMS: atom_id res chain seq x y z
N MET A 1 14.51 -3.44 -13.64
CA MET A 1 14.91 -2.93 -12.30
C MET A 1 14.08 -1.72 -11.87
N VAL A 2 14.02 -0.64 -12.66
CA VAL A 2 13.25 0.59 -12.31
C VAL A 2 11.75 0.33 -12.09
N GLN A 3 11.12 -0.47 -12.96
CA GLN A 3 9.69 -0.81 -12.82
C GLN A 3 9.37 -1.57 -11.51
N GLY A 4 10.30 -2.42 -11.05
CA GLY A 4 10.12 -3.16 -9.81
C GLY A 4 10.11 -2.24 -8.59
N PHE A 5 11.05 -1.28 -8.54
CA PHE A 5 11.08 -0.28 -7.47
C PHE A 5 9.83 0.60 -7.48
N LYS A 6 9.42 1.06 -8.67
CA LYS A 6 8.21 1.88 -8.85
C LYS A 6 6.95 1.17 -8.37
N ARG A 7 6.77 -0.10 -8.77
CA ARG A 7 5.60 -0.90 -8.37
C ARG A 7 5.64 -1.33 -6.91
N ALA A 8 6.82 -1.62 -6.36
CA ALA A 8 6.99 -1.93 -4.94
C ALA A 8 6.63 -0.73 -4.06
N ALA A 9 7.10 0.47 -4.40
CA ALA A 9 6.77 1.70 -3.69
C ALA A 9 5.27 2.04 -3.76
N PHE A 10 4.59 1.69 -4.86
CA PHE A 10 3.13 1.80 -4.97
C PHE A 10 2.39 0.78 -4.09
N SER A 11 2.92 -0.45 -3.98
CA SER A 11 2.29 -1.55 -3.23
C SER A 11 2.32 -1.31 -1.73
N ASN A 12 3.48 -0.91 -1.20
CA ASN A 12 3.68 -0.78 0.25
C ASN A 12 3.74 0.65 0.77
N GLU A 13 3.62 1.64 -0.13
CA GLU A 13 3.60 3.07 0.19
C GLU A 13 4.82 3.55 1.01
N ALA A 14 5.94 2.82 0.95
CA ALA A 14 7.13 3.12 1.72
C ALA A 14 7.69 4.49 1.36
N GLY A 15 7.83 5.36 2.37
CA GLY A 15 8.35 6.72 2.20
C GLY A 15 7.33 7.75 1.73
N VAL A 16 6.08 7.37 1.45
CA VAL A 16 5.01 8.30 1.03
C VAL A 16 4.45 9.10 2.20
N GLY A 17 4.41 8.50 3.40
CA GLY A 17 3.93 9.14 4.63
C GLY A 17 2.44 8.97 4.93
N SER A 18 1.69 8.30 4.04
CA SER A 18 0.26 8.00 4.16
C SER A 18 -0.06 7.06 5.34
N ALA A 19 0.68 5.96 5.48
CA ALA A 19 0.47 4.99 6.56
C ALA A 19 0.53 5.62 7.96
N ALA A 20 1.41 6.61 8.15
CA ALA A 20 1.53 7.35 9.41
C ALA A 20 0.22 8.07 9.80
N ILE A 21 -0.62 8.46 8.84
CA ILE A 21 -1.93 9.09 9.11
C ILE A 21 -2.86 8.08 9.78
N ALA A 22 -2.91 6.83 9.31
CA ALA A 22 -3.69 5.76 9.94
C ALA A 22 -3.16 5.45 11.35
N HIS A 23 -1.86 5.18 11.46
CA HIS A 23 -1.23 4.80 12.71
C HIS A 23 -1.26 5.90 13.77
N SER A 24 -1.30 7.18 13.37
CA SER A 24 -1.47 8.29 14.31
C SER A 24 -2.81 8.28 15.06
N ALA A 25 -3.83 7.59 14.52
CA ALA A 25 -5.12 7.43 15.17
C ALA A 25 -5.16 6.25 16.17
N ALA A 26 -4.12 5.41 16.20
CA ALA A 26 -4.04 4.29 17.12
C ALA A 26 -3.91 4.78 18.57
N LYS A 27 -4.66 4.15 19.48
CA LYS A 27 -4.56 4.43 20.92
C LYS A 27 -3.31 3.77 21.49
N THR A 28 -2.16 4.43 21.38
CA THR A 28 -0.88 4.00 21.98
C THR A 28 -0.31 5.08 22.90
N LYS A 29 0.31 4.66 24.00
CA LYS A 29 1.11 5.55 24.86
C LYS A 29 2.56 5.68 24.37
N GLU A 30 2.99 4.76 23.50
CA GLU A 30 4.37 4.65 23.01
C GLU A 30 4.34 4.67 21.47
N PRO A 31 4.57 5.82 20.83
CA PRO A 31 4.52 5.97 19.36
C PRO A 31 5.48 5.03 18.62
N VAL A 32 6.64 4.74 19.22
CA VAL A 32 7.64 3.82 18.66
C VAL A 32 7.06 2.41 18.51
N ARG A 33 6.19 1.97 19.42
CA ARG A 33 5.54 0.66 19.31
C ARG A 33 4.65 0.59 18.09
N GLU A 34 3.85 1.62 17.86
CA GLU A 34 2.97 1.69 16.69
C GLU A 34 3.80 1.78 15.40
N GLY A 35 4.91 2.52 15.41
CA GLY A 35 5.85 2.54 14.31
C GLY A 35 6.43 1.15 13.98
N ILE A 36 6.70 0.30 14.98
CA ILE A 36 7.14 -1.08 14.76
C ILE A 36 6.01 -1.94 14.18
N VAL A 37 4.77 -1.75 14.62
CA VAL A 37 3.60 -2.45 14.06
C VAL A 37 3.40 -2.07 12.59
N ALA A 38 3.56 -0.80 12.24
CA ALA A 38 3.47 -0.31 10.86
C ALA A 38 4.47 -1.00 9.92
N LEU A 39 5.65 -1.42 10.40
CA LEU A 39 6.63 -2.15 9.59
C LEU A 39 6.14 -3.55 9.15
N LEU A 40 5.10 -4.10 9.77
CA LEU A 40 4.50 -5.36 9.35
C LEU A 40 3.74 -5.22 8.02
N GLU A 41 3.24 -4.02 7.69
CA GLU A 41 2.50 -3.76 6.45
C GLU A 41 3.36 -4.07 5.20
N PRO A 42 4.54 -3.43 4.98
CA PRO A 42 5.39 -3.74 3.83
C PRO A 42 5.96 -5.15 3.88
N PHE A 43 6.16 -5.72 5.08
CA PHE A 43 6.65 -7.08 5.22
C PHE A 43 5.63 -8.11 4.69
N ILE A 44 4.37 -8.00 5.13
CA ILE A 44 3.32 -8.91 4.69
C ILE A 44 3.02 -8.69 3.20
N ASP A 45 2.83 -7.44 2.78
CA ASP A 45 2.49 -7.12 1.39
C ASP A 45 3.60 -7.49 0.41
N THR A 46 4.80 -6.94 0.59
CA THR A 46 5.85 -7.06 -0.42
C THR A 46 6.64 -8.36 -0.25
N ILE A 47 7.06 -8.68 0.97
CA ILE A 47 7.98 -9.82 1.19
C ILE A 47 7.23 -11.15 1.14
N ILE A 48 6.00 -11.23 1.66
CA ILE A 48 5.22 -12.46 1.64
C ILE A 48 4.37 -12.53 0.38
N VAL A 49 3.37 -11.64 0.24
CA VAL A 49 2.32 -11.77 -0.78
C VAL A 49 2.84 -11.52 -2.20
N CYS A 50 3.53 -10.40 -2.44
CA CYS A 50 4.07 -10.06 -3.75
C CYS A 50 5.16 -11.05 -4.19
N THR A 51 6.04 -11.47 -3.28
CA THR A 51 7.06 -12.49 -3.59
C THR A 51 6.43 -13.82 -3.97
N MET A 52 5.42 -14.30 -3.24
CA MET A 52 4.72 -15.54 -3.60
C MET A 52 4.10 -15.45 -5.00
N THR A 53 3.44 -14.34 -5.31
CA THR A 53 2.84 -14.11 -6.64
C THR A 53 3.91 -14.07 -7.73
N GLY A 54 5.01 -13.36 -7.50
CA GLY A 54 6.13 -13.29 -8.43
C GLY A 54 6.82 -14.64 -8.64
N LEU A 55 7.01 -15.43 -7.58
CA LEU A 55 7.61 -16.76 -7.66
C LEU A 55 6.76 -17.71 -8.49
N VAL A 56 5.43 -17.68 -8.36
CA VAL A 56 4.54 -18.49 -9.21
C VAL A 56 4.73 -18.11 -10.68
N ILE A 57 4.76 -16.81 -11.01
CA ILE A 57 4.97 -16.33 -12.39
C ILE A 57 6.35 -16.75 -12.94
N VAL A 58 7.38 -16.76 -12.10
CA VAL A 58 8.74 -17.15 -12.49
C VAL A 58 8.84 -18.67 -12.70
N ILE A 59 8.35 -19.47 -11.76
CA ILE A 59 8.47 -20.94 -11.79
C ILE A 59 7.69 -21.54 -12.97
N THR A 60 6.52 -20.99 -13.27
CA THR A 60 5.67 -21.42 -14.40
C THR A 60 6.24 -21.05 -15.77
N GLY A 61 7.30 -20.23 -15.82
CA GLY A 61 8.01 -19.91 -17.05
C GLY A 61 7.26 -18.95 -17.98
N HIS A 62 6.15 -18.35 -17.55
CA HIS A 62 5.38 -17.38 -18.34
C HIS A 62 6.17 -16.10 -18.67
N TYR A 63 7.33 -15.88 -18.04
CA TYR A 63 8.25 -14.78 -18.35
C TYR A 63 9.29 -15.09 -19.45
N ALA A 64 9.50 -16.37 -19.81
CA ALA A 64 10.68 -16.84 -20.53
C ALA A 64 10.51 -17.01 -22.06
N GLY A 65 9.36 -16.63 -22.62
CA GLY A 65 9.02 -16.86 -24.04
C GLY A 65 8.59 -18.30 -24.34
N GLY A 66 8.02 -18.54 -25.52
CA GLY A 66 7.47 -19.85 -25.94
C GLY A 66 5.98 -20.03 -25.67
N SER A 67 5.44 -21.25 -25.83
CA SER A 67 3.99 -21.53 -25.74
C SER A 67 3.35 -21.17 -24.39
N SER A 68 4.13 -21.21 -23.30
CA SER A 68 3.66 -20.76 -21.99
C SER A 68 3.50 -19.24 -21.95
N ALA A 69 4.39 -18.47 -22.57
CA ALA A 69 4.33 -17.00 -22.55
C ALA A 69 3.09 -16.44 -23.29
N GLU A 70 2.55 -17.16 -24.27
CA GLU A 70 1.34 -16.78 -25.02
C GLU A 70 0.11 -16.58 -24.12
N VAL A 71 0.05 -17.26 -22.97
CA VAL A 71 -1.06 -17.14 -22.01
C VAL A 71 -1.01 -15.80 -21.24
N ALA A 72 0.20 -15.27 -21.03
CA ALA A 72 0.43 -14.04 -20.25
C ALA A 72 0.60 -12.80 -21.14
N GLU A 73 1.05 -12.97 -22.39
CA GLU A 73 1.36 -11.88 -23.33
C GLU A 73 0.20 -10.90 -23.57
N PRO A 74 -1.06 -11.35 -23.80
CA PRO A 74 -2.18 -10.44 -24.06
C PRO A 74 -2.46 -9.49 -22.89
N PHE A 75 -2.23 -9.97 -21.66
CA PHE A 75 -2.45 -9.20 -20.43
C PHE A 75 -1.26 -8.30 -20.11
N ALA A 76 -0.04 -8.77 -20.35
CA ALA A 76 1.17 -7.97 -20.19
C ALA A 76 1.18 -6.77 -21.16
N ALA A 77 0.77 -6.96 -22.42
CA ALA A 77 0.75 -5.93 -23.45
C ALA A 77 -0.16 -4.73 -23.11
N VAL A 78 -1.21 -4.97 -22.33
CA VAL A 78 -2.19 -3.95 -21.92
C VAL A 78 -2.06 -3.54 -20.43
N ASN A 79 -0.96 -3.91 -19.76
CA ASN A 79 -0.74 -3.64 -18.32
C ASN A 79 -1.84 -4.19 -17.40
N ASN A 80 -2.49 -5.30 -17.77
CA ASN A 80 -3.52 -5.95 -16.95
C ASN A 80 -2.91 -7.01 -16.02
N GLY A 81 -2.30 -6.54 -14.92
CA GLY A 81 -1.64 -7.42 -13.94
C GLY A 81 -2.58 -8.45 -13.30
N ALA A 82 -3.81 -8.06 -12.95
CA ALA A 82 -4.78 -8.96 -12.34
C ALA A 82 -5.19 -10.09 -13.30
N GLY A 83 -5.41 -9.76 -14.58
CA GLY A 83 -5.69 -10.73 -15.64
C GLY A 83 -4.53 -11.71 -15.83
N LEU A 84 -3.29 -11.19 -15.88
CA LEU A 84 -2.08 -12.01 -15.99
C LEU A 84 -1.95 -12.98 -14.82
N THR A 85 -2.06 -12.50 -13.58
CA THR A 85 -1.98 -13.38 -12.40
C THR A 85 -3.09 -14.42 -12.42
N SER A 86 -4.31 -14.03 -12.82
CA SER A 86 -5.42 -14.97 -12.88
C SER A 86 -5.21 -16.08 -13.90
N THR A 87 -4.68 -15.79 -15.09
CA THR A 87 -4.48 -16.81 -16.12
C THR A 87 -3.28 -17.70 -15.83
N VAL A 88 -2.20 -17.13 -15.30
CA VAL A 88 -1.02 -17.89 -14.85
C VAL A 88 -1.38 -18.84 -13.71
N PHE A 89 -2.14 -18.38 -12.71
CA PHE A 89 -2.55 -19.29 -11.65
C PHE A 89 -3.58 -20.32 -12.10
N ALA A 90 -4.39 -20.01 -13.12
CA ALA A 90 -5.35 -20.98 -13.67
C ALA A 90 -4.69 -22.17 -14.37
N SER A 91 -3.47 -22.01 -14.91
CA SER A 91 -2.74 -23.12 -15.56
C SER A 91 -2.35 -24.21 -14.56
N GLU A 92 -2.09 -23.82 -13.31
CA GLU A 92 -1.69 -24.73 -12.24
C GLU A 92 -2.86 -25.09 -11.30
N ILE A 93 -3.74 -24.11 -11.02
CA ILE A 93 -4.82 -24.20 -10.04
C ILE A 93 -6.10 -23.63 -10.66
N SER A 94 -6.88 -24.50 -11.29
CA SER A 94 -8.08 -24.13 -12.06
C SER A 94 -9.15 -23.35 -11.27
N TRP A 95 -9.25 -23.53 -9.95
CA TRP A 95 -10.23 -22.83 -9.10
C TRP A 95 -9.71 -21.49 -8.54
N PHE A 96 -8.41 -21.22 -8.62
CA PHE A 96 -7.80 -20.02 -8.05
C PHE A 96 -8.36 -18.69 -8.60
N PRO A 97 -8.74 -18.58 -9.89
CA PRO A 97 -9.34 -17.35 -10.43
C PRO A 97 -10.55 -16.83 -9.63
N HIS A 98 -11.39 -17.72 -9.10
CA HIS A 98 -12.54 -17.31 -8.29
C HIS A 98 -12.11 -16.71 -6.95
N VAL A 99 -11.09 -17.30 -6.33
CA VAL A 99 -10.52 -16.80 -5.07
C VAL A 99 -9.78 -15.48 -5.29
N LEU A 100 -9.00 -15.38 -6.36
CA LEU A 100 -8.31 -14.14 -6.74
C LEU A 100 -9.32 -13.02 -7.03
N SER A 101 -10.42 -13.32 -7.74
CA SER A 101 -11.46 -12.33 -8.01
C SER A 101 -12.09 -11.77 -6.73
N ALA A 102 -12.45 -12.66 -5.78
CA ALA A 102 -12.96 -12.23 -4.48
C ALA A 102 -11.92 -11.42 -3.70
N ALA A 103 -10.66 -11.85 -3.71
CA ALA A 103 -9.56 -11.14 -3.06
C ALA A 103 -9.37 -9.74 -3.65
N VAL A 104 -9.28 -9.59 -4.97
CA VAL A 104 -9.09 -8.30 -5.64
C VAL A 104 -10.21 -7.32 -5.29
N VAL A 105 -11.46 -7.78 -5.20
CA VAL A 105 -12.58 -6.92 -4.77
C VAL A 105 -12.40 -6.44 -3.33
N LEU A 106 -12.04 -7.34 -2.41
CA LEU A 106 -11.81 -7.00 -1.01
C LEU A 106 -10.62 -6.05 -0.84
N PHE A 107 -9.51 -6.31 -1.53
CA PHE A 107 -8.31 -5.47 -1.54
C PHE A 107 -8.63 -4.07 -2.08
N ALA A 108 -9.28 -3.97 -3.24
CA ALA A 108 -9.68 -2.69 -3.81
C ALA A 108 -10.60 -1.91 -2.86
N PHE A 109 -11.56 -2.60 -2.23
CA PHE A 109 -12.46 -1.98 -1.26
C PHE A 109 -11.72 -1.48 -0.01
N SER A 110 -10.82 -2.27 0.56
CA SER A 110 -10.03 -1.84 1.71
C SER A 110 -9.14 -0.63 1.38
N THR A 111 -8.50 -0.63 0.21
CA THR A 111 -7.66 0.48 -0.24
C THR A 111 -8.48 1.76 -0.41
N MET A 112 -9.69 1.66 -0.99
CA MET A 112 -10.59 2.82 -1.11
C MET A 112 -10.96 3.42 0.24
N ILE A 113 -11.22 2.60 1.26
CA ILE A 113 -11.52 3.09 2.61
C ILE A 113 -10.32 3.82 3.22
N SER A 114 -9.15 3.19 3.21
CA SER A 114 -7.92 3.78 3.78
C SER A 114 -7.57 5.10 3.11
N TRP A 115 -7.58 5.15 1.77
CA TRP A 115 -7.26 6.36 1.01
C TRP A 115 -8.33 7.45 1.12
N SER A 116 -9.61 7.08 1.26
CA SER A 116 -10.66 8.04 1.62
C SER A 116 -10.35 8.67 2.97
N TYR A 117 -9.96 7.88 3.98
CA TYR A 117 -9.64 8.40 5.30
C TYR A 117 -8.39 9.29 5.27
N TYR A 118 -7.31 8.87 4.61
CA TYR A 118 -6.06 9.64 4.50
C TYR A 118 -6.31 11.00 3.88
N GLY A 119 -6.98 11.03 2.74
CA GLY A 119 -7.27 12.29 2.07
C GLY A 119 -8.29 13.15 2.82
N GLU A 120 -9.24 12.56 3.56
CA GLU A 120 -10.14 13.33 4.43
C GLU A 120 -9.37 14.05 5.54
N ARG A 121 -8.38 13.39 6.17
CA ARG A 121 -7.55 14.01 7.20
C ARG A 121 -6.70 15.15 6.62
N CYS A 122 -6.11 14.96 5.43
CA CYS A 122 -5.39 16.03 4.73
C CYS A 122 -6.31 17.20 4.35
N TRP A 123 -7.54 16.90 3.89
CA TRP A 123 -8.53 17.90 3.53
C TRP A 123 -8.99 18.70 4.75
N ALA A 124 -9.30 18.02 5.85
CA ALA A 124 -9.70 18.64 7.11
C ALA A 124 -8.58 19.54 7.68
N TRP A 125 -7.31 19.16 7.51
CA TRP A 125 -6.18 20.01 7.89
C TRP A 125 -6.12 21.32 7.08
N LEU A 126 -6.46 21.29 5.79
CA LEU A 126 -6.44 22.48 4.91
C LEU A 126 -7.69 23.36 5.04
N PHE A 127 -8.87 22.74 5.12
CA PHE A 127 -10.17 23.42 4.97
C PHE A 127 -11.07 23.33 6.22
N GLY A 128 -10.59 22.67 7.28
CA GLY A 128 -11.31 22.46 8.53
C GLY A 128 -12.25 21.24 8.50
N ASP A 129 -12.49 20.66 9.68
CA ASP A 129 -13.30 19.44 9.86
C ASP A 129 -14.76 19.58 9.39
N GLY A 130 -15.30 20.80 9.39
CA GLY A 130 -16.67 21.09 8.94
C GLY A 130 -16.90 20.81 7.45
N SER A 131 -15.83 20.69 6.65
CA SER A 131 -15.89 20.46 5.21
C SER A 131 -15.68 18.98 4.80
N SER A 132 -15.48 18.07 5.75
CA SER A 132 -15.18 16.65 5.47
C SER A 132 -16.26 15.94 4.65
N MET A 133 -17.53 16.35 4.79
CA MET A 133 -18.62 15.78 3.99
C MET A 133 -18.44 16.09 2.49
N VAL A 134 -17.95 17.27 2.16
CA VAL A 134 -17.64 17.68 0.78
C VAL A 134 -16.57 16.75 0.20
N TYR A 135 -15.50 16.50 0.96
CA TYR A 135 -14.44 15.58 0.54
C TYR A 135 -14.97 14.18 0.25
N ARG A 136 -15.78 13.60 1.16
CA ARG A 136 -16.33 12.25 0.96
C ARG A 136 -17.22 12.14 -0.27
N VAL A 137 -18.04 13.16 -0.56
CA VAL A 137 -18.86 13.20 -1.78
C VAL A 137 -17.97 13.28 -3.02
N LEU A 138 -16.96 14.15 -3.02
CA LEU A 138 -15.99 14.26 -4.12
C LEU A 138 -15.25 12.94 -4.35
N PHE A 139 -14.82 12.27 -3.27
CA PHE A 139 -14.14 10.98 -3.34
C PHE A 139 -15.02 9.93 -4.02
N LEU A 140 -16.29 9.80 -3.63
CA LEU A 140 -17.23 8.85 -4.26
C LEU A 140 -17.47 9.14 -5.74
N ILE A 141 -17.57 10.42 -6.13
CA ILE A 141 -17.67 10.83 -7.53
C ILE A 141 -16.41 10.39 -8.29
N MET A 142 -15.22 10.62 -7.72
CA MET A 142 -13.95 10.23 -8.35
C MET A 142 -13.79 8.71 -8.46
N VAL A 143 -14.28 7.93 -7.49
CA VAL A 143 -14.32 6.46 -7.58
C VAL A 143 -15.20 6.01 -8.74
N PHE A 144 -16.39 6.60 -8.89
CA PHE A 144 -17.27 6.30 -10.02
C PHE A 144 -16.61 6.67 -11.36
N LEU A 145 -16.03 7.87 -11.47
CA LEU A 145 -15.30 8.28 -12.67
C LEU A 145 -14.10 7.37 -12.97
N GLY A 146 -13.37 6.95 -11.94
CA GLY A 146 -12.25 6.01 -12.08
C GLY A 146 -12.67 4.65 -12.64
N SER A 147 -13.91 4.22 -12.44
CA SER A 147 -14.43 2.97 -13.00
C SER A 147 -14.73 3.02 -14.51
N ILE A 148 -14.83 4.22 -15.09
CA ILE A 148 -15.20 4.44 -16.51
C ILE A 148 -14.08 5.06 -17.36
N ILE A 149 -13.01 5.58 -16.74
CA ILE A 149 -11.85 6.17 -17.42
C ILE A 149 -10.79 5.09 -17.70
N THR A 150 -10.12 5.20 -18.85
CA THR A 150 -9.04 4.28 -19.26
C THR A 150 -7.85 4.31 -18.30
N SER A 151 -7.39 3.14 -17.87
CA SER A 151 -6.46 2.99 -16.74
C SER A 151 -5.06 3.57 -16.94
N THR A 152 -4.52 3.63 -18.16
CA THR A 152 -3.11 4.01 -18.39
C THR A 152 -2.79 5.43 -17.93
N ASN A 153 -3.61 6.42 -18.30
CA ASN A 153 -3.38 7.82 -17.93
C ASN A 153 -3.53 8.04 -16.41
N VAL A 154 -4.39 7.24 -15.76
CA VAL A 154 -4.63 7.31 -14.31
C VAL A 154 -3.44 6.78 -13.53
N LEU A 155 -2.83 5.68 -13.99
CA LEU A 155 -1.66 5.08 -13.33
C LEU A 155 -0.45 6.02 -13.38
N ASP A 156 -0.15 6.59 -14.55
CA ASP A 156 0.99 7.51 -14.69
C ASP A 156 0.80 8.80 -13.88
N PHE A 157 -0.42 9.34 -13.83
CA PHE A 157 -0.75 10.47 -12.98
C PHE A 157 -0.61 10.12 -11.49
N GLY A 158 -1.11 8.95 -11.07
CA GLY A 158 -0.99 8.46 -9.69
C GLY A 158 0.45 8.30 -9.24
N ASP A 159 1.31 7.78 -10.12
CA ASP A 159 2.74 7.63 -9.85
C ASP A 159 3.43 8.99 -9.60
N LEU A 160 3.05 10.03 -10.36
CA LEU A 160 3.56 11.39 -10.16
C LEU A 160 3.07 11.99 -8.83
N MET A 161 1.81 11.73 -8.45
CA MET A 161 1.27 12.20 -7.17
C MET A 161 1.94 11.52 -5.97
N ILE A 162 2.17 10.21 -6.04
CA ILE A 162 2.90 9.46 -4.99
C ILE A 162 4.32 10.00 -4.84
N LEU A 163 5.02 10.25 -5.95
CA LEU A 163 6.34 10.86 -5.92
C LEU A 163 6.30 12.27 -5.31
N GLY A 164 5.28 13.06 -5.64
CA GLY A 164 5.05 14.38 -5.08
C GLY A 164 4.81 14.38 -3.57
N MET A 165 4.16 13.35 -3.02
CA MET A 165 3.98 13.17 -1.57
C MET A 165 5.24 12.63 -0.89
N ALA A 166 5.93 11.68 -1.52
CA ALA A 166 7.13 11.06 -0.98
C ALA A 166 8.27 12.07 -0.80
N PHE A 167 8.45 13.01 -1.74
CA PHE A 167 9.54 13.98 -1.68
C PHE A 167 9.56 14.83 -0.39
N PRO A 168 8.50 15.59 -0.02
CA PRO A 168 8.49 16.35 1.23
C PRO A 168 8.54 15.44 2.47
N ASN A 169 7.91 14.27 2.42
CA ASN A 169 7.90 13.34 3.55
C ASN A 169 9.30 12.78 3.85
N VAL A 170 10.00 12.27 2.84
CA VAL A 170 11.37 11.75 2.98
C VAL A 170 12.33 12.85 3.47
N LEU A 171 12.17 14.08 2.96
CA LEU A 171 12.95 15.21 3.42
C LEU A 171 12.70 15.53 4.90
N GLY A 172 11.43 15.49 5.34
CA GLY A 172 11.07 15.62 6.75
C GLY A 172 11.68 14.53 7.62
N LEU A 173 11.58 13.27 7.20
CA LEU A 173 12.19 12.12 7.90
C LEU A 173 13.72 12.25 8.01
N TYR A 174 14.38 12.78 6.98
CA TYR A 174 15.83 13.01 7.02
C TYR A 174 16.20 13.98 8.15
N PHE A 175 15.49 15.11 8.25
CA PHE A 175 15.75 16.09 9.31
C PHE A 175 15.36 15.58 10.70
N LEU A 176 14.27 14.81 10.81
CA LEU A 176 13.78 14.26 12.08
C LEU A 176 14.44 12.94 12.50
N SER A 177 15.34 12.39 11.67
CA SER A 177 15.98 11.09 11.90
C SER A 177 16.70 11.01 13.26
N GLY A 178 17.26 12.13 13.73
CA GLY A 178 17.89 12.23 15.05
C GLY A 178 16.92 12.06 16.20
N ASP A 179 15.75 12.68 16.12
CA ASP A 179 14.70 12.60 17.14
C ASP A 179 14.07 11.20 17.17
N VAL A 180 13.77 10.64 15.99
CA VAL A 180 13.26 9.26 15.86
C VAL A 180 14.23 8.26 16.49
N LYS A 181 15.54 8.42 16.24
CA LYS A 181 16.56 7.55 16.84
C LYS A 181 16.58 7.67 18.36
N LYS A 182 16.51 8.89 18.90
CA LYS A 182 16.50 9.13 20.35
C LYS A 182 15.29 8.46 21.01
N ASP A 183 14.11 8.59 20.42
CA ASP A 183 12.88 7.98 20.92
C ASP A 183 12.93 6.45 20.84
N LEU A 184 13.48 5.91 19.76
CA LEU A 184 13.72 4.47 19.60
C LEU A 184 14.67 3.93 20.67
N ASP A 185 15.80 4.60 20.91
CA ASP A 185 16.78 4.19 21.92
C ASP A 185 16.16 4.23 23.34
N ALA A 186 15.36 5.25 23.63
CA ALA A 186 14.63 5.35 24.90
C ALA A 186 13.62 4.21 25.07
N TYR A 187 12.82 3.91 24.03
CA TYR A 187 11.87 2.81 24.03
C TYR A 187 12.55 1.45 24.22
N MET A 188 13.63 1.20 23.50
CA MET A 188 14.39 -0.06 23.59
C MET A 188 15.03 -0.24 24.96
N LYS A 189 15.43 0.85 25.63
CA LYS A 189 15.91 0.80 27.01
C LYS A 189 14.79 0.41 27.98
N LYS A 190 13.62 1.03 27.89
CA LYS A 190 12.44 0.66 28.70
C LYS A 190 12.06 -0.82 28.49
N LEU A 191 12.07 -1.29 27.25
CA LEU A 191 11.75 -2.67 26.89
C LEU A 191 12.71 -3.68 27.52
N LYS A 192 14.02 -3.38 27.51
CA LYS A 192 15.03 -4.24 28.15
C LYS A 192 14.88 -4.28 29.66
N ASN A 193 14.47 -3.17 30.26
CA ASN A 193 14.28 -3.06 31.71
C ASN A 193 12.94 -3.63 32.21
N GLY A 194 11.95 -3.81 31.31
CA GLY A 194 10.59 -4.17 31.69
C GLY A 194 9.78 -3.01 32.28
N ASP A 195 10.20 -1.76 32.06
CA ASP A 195 9.62 -0.53 32.64
C ASP A 195 8.31 -0.09 31.94
N PHE A 196 7.45 -1.04 31.54
CA PHE A 196 6.15 -0.73 30.95
C PHE A 196 5.03 -0.98 31.96
N ASP A 197 4.22 0.06 32.20
CA ASP A 197 3.01 -0.07 33.00
C ASP A 197 2.11 -1.17 32.41
N SER A 198 1.55 -2.04 33.27
CA SER A 198 0.58 -3.05 32.86
C SER A 198 -0.61 -2.38 32.17
N GLU A 199 -0.75 -2.60 30.86
CA GLU A 199 -1.65 -1.84 30.00
C GLU A 199 -3.13 -2.07 30.35
N LYS A 200 -3.75 -1.09 31.00
CA LYS A 200 -5.20 -0.89 30.91
C LYS A 200 -5.45 0.27 29.95
N ILE A 201 -5.67 -0.06 28.68
CA ILE A 201 -6.21 0.87 27.69
C ILE A 201 -7.67 1.06 28.07
N THR A 202 -8.04 2.25 28.57
CA THR A 202 -9.44 2.62 28.86
C THR A 202 -10.02 3.39 27.68
#